data_AF-A0A2N2JM45-F1
#
_entry.id   AF-A0A2N2JM45-F1
#
_cell.length_a   1.000
_cell.length_b   1.000
_cell.length_c   1.000
_cell.angle_alpha   90.00
_cell.angle_beta   90.00
_cell.angle_gamma   90.00
#
_symmetry.space_group_name_H-M   'P 1'
#
loop_
_entity.id
_entity.type
_entity.pdbx_description
1 polymer ?
#
loop_
_entity_poly.entity_id
_entity_poly.type
_entity_poly.pdbx_seq_one_letter_code
_entity_poly.pdbx_strand_id
1 'polypeptide(L)'
;MPIAALRSISDHMDEIVRHVKAKRLAAEVARADKAFHFRYFKGLRPEKIGRALVRKIIDKEIIAEPGHELFANLLIIHWNEGHAKLYEEMVTHVRTINEDVEAIERIEDEMAHAIIDDLLLRHAQVDILLCVRLNGVRFDEELVQSRLVRGEPRPAGDAPAGDAPAGEGAPADAAAPAE
;
A
#
# COMPACT_ATOMS: atom_id res chain seq x y z
N MET A 1 -4.79 -12.06 -5.05
CA MET A 1 -3.99 -12.64 -6.15
C MET A 1 -2.76 -11.74 -6.37
N PRO A 2 -1.58 -12.12 -5.85
CA PRO A 2 -0.39 -11.26 -5.87
C PRO A 2 0.11 -10.94 -7.30
N ILE A 3 -0.15 -11.82 -8.27
CA ILE A 3 0.12 -11.53 -9.68
C ILE A 3 -0.70 -10.34 -10.20
N ALA A 4 -2.01 -10.34 -9.94
CA ALA A 4 -2.90 -9.27 -10.39
C ALA A 4 -2.52 -7.92 -9.75
N ALA A 5 -2.17 -7.95 -8.46
CA ALA A 5 -1.65 -6.79 -7.76
C ALA A 5 -0.41 -6.22 -8.46
N LEU A 6 0.60 -7.03 -8.73
CA LEU A 6 1.82 -6.59 -9.43
C LEU A 6 1.56 -6.12 -10.86
N ARG A 7 0.61 -6.73 -11.58
CA ARG A 7 0.24 -6.28 -12.93
C ARG A 7 -0.43 -4.90 -12.92
N SER A 8 -1.25 -4.61 -11.90
CA SER A 8 -1.94 -3.32 -11.77
C SER A 8 -1.01 -2.11 -11.59
N ILE A 9 0.27 -2.35 -11.25
CA ILE A 9 1.30 -1.35 -11.02
C ILE A 9 2.53 -1.59 -11.90
N SER A 10 2.33 -2.19 -13.08
CA SER A 10 3.42 -2.54 -13.99
C SER A 10 4.32 -1.35 -14.38
N ASP A 11 3.76 -0.14 -14.42
CA ASP A 11 4.50 1.10 -14.67
C ASP A 11 5.47 1.48 -13.54
N HIS A 12 5.27 0.96 -12.33
CA HIS A 12 6.07 1.24 -11.13
C HIS A 12 6.98 0.06 -10.75
N MET A 13 7.20 -0.89 -11.66
CA MET A 13 7.90 -2.12 -11.33
C MET A 13 9.38 -1.90 -10.98
N ASP A 14 10.01 -0.84 -11.49
CA ASP A 14 11.37 -0.48 -11.10
C ASP A 14 11.47 -0.03 -9.64
N GLU A 15 10.44 0.63 -9.11
CA GLU A 15 10.37 0.98 -7.69
C GLU A 15 10.25 -0.27 -6.82
N ILE A 16 9.54 -1.30 -7.27
CA ILE A 16 9.54 -2.59 -6.55
C ILE A 16 10.94 -3.20 -6.56
N VAL A 17 11.53 -3.35 -7.74
CA VAL A 17 12.83 -4.02 -7.93
C VAL A 17 13.95 -3.31 -7.16
N ARG A 18 13.86 -1.99 -6.95
CA ARG A 18 14.81 -1.22 -6.17
C ARG A 18 14.95 -1.72 -4.74
N HIS A 19 13.87 -2.17 -4.11
CA HIS A 19 13.85 -2.61 -2.71
C HIS A 19 14.04 -4.12 -2.55
N VAL A 20 14.01 -4.87 -3.66
CA VAL A 20 14.21 -6.31 -3.64
C VAL A 20 15.67 -6.68 -3.37
N LYS A 21 15.89 -7.47 -2.31
CA LYS A 21 17.19 -8.05 -1.97
C LYS A 21 17.44 -9.29 -2.83
N ALA A 22 17.90 -9.09 -4.07
CA ALA A 22 18.00 -10.15 -5.11
C ALA A 22 18.70 -11.45 -4.67
N LYS A 23 19.77 -11.37 -3.87
CA LYS A 23 20.46 -12.56 -3.33
C LYS A 23 19.58 -13.34 -2.35
N ARG A 24 18.86 -12.63 -1.48
CA ARG A 24 17.92 -13.21 -0.52
C ARG A 24 16.73 -13.83 -1.24
N LEU A 25 16.15 -13.11 -2.21
CA LEU A 25 15.09 -13.62 -3.08
C LEU A 25 15.49 -14.95 -3.72
N ALA A 26 16.68 -15.02 -4.34
CA ALA A 26 17.16 -16.25 -4.96
C ALA A 26 17.30 -17.40 -3.96
N ALA A 27 17.77 -17.12 -2.74
CA ALA A 27 17.87 -18.13 -1.68
C ALA A 27 16.51 -18.61 -1.17
N GLU A 28 15.52 -17.72 -1.07
CA GLU A 28 14.14 -18.05 -0.70
C GLU A 28 13.47 -18.89 -1.78
N VAL A 29 13.64 -18.52 -3.06
CA VAL A 29 13.19 -19.30 -4.22
C VAL A 29 13.86 -20.68 -4.21
N ALA A 30 15.16 -20.79 -3.95
CA ALA A 30 15.87 -22.09 -3.90
C ALA A 30 15.27 -23.07 -2.88
N ARG A 31 14.72 -22.54 -1.77
CA ARG A 31 14.09 -23.33 -0.72
C ARG A 31 12.64 -23.68 -1.05
N ALA A 32 11.90 -22.73 -1.60
CA ALA A 32 10.45 -22.87 -1.82
C ALA A 32 10.10 -23.51 -3.17
N ASP A 33 10.86 -23.23 -4.24
CA ASP A 33 10.67 -23.81 -5.57
C ASP A 33 12.02 -24.04 -6.27
N LYS A 34 12.50 -25.29 -6.16
CA LYS A 34 13.74 -25.73 -6.80
C LYS A 34 13.67 -25.64 -8.32
N ALA A 35 12.53 -25.92 -8.94
CA ALA A 35 12.40 -25.92 -10.40
C ALA A 35 12.53 -24.50 -10.95
N PHE A 36 11.87 -23.53 -10.33
CA PHE A 36 11.99 -22.12 -10.67
C PHE A 36 13.41 -21.60 -10.40
N HIS A 37 14.00 -21.97 -9.26
CA HIS A 37 15.39 -21.65 -8.97
C HIS A 37 16.34 -22.18 -10.05
N PHE A 38 16.15 -23.44 -10.47
CA PHE A 38 16.98 -24.06 -11.48
C PHE A 38 16.85 -23.39 -12.85
N ARG A 39 15.66 -22.87 -13.19
CA ARG A 39 15.40 -22.17 -14.44
C ARG A 39 16.13 -20.84 -14.53
N TYR A 40 16.17 -20.07 -13.44
CA TYR A 40 16.62 -18.66 -13.48
C TYR A 40 17.92 -18.35 -12.77
N PHE A 41 18.28 -19.14 -11.76
CA PHE A 41 19.42 -18.84 -10.88
C PHE A 41 20.52 -19.91 -10.92
N LYS A 42 20.28 -21.10 -11.50
CA LYS A 42 21.29 -22.18 -11.58
C LYS A 42 22.57 -21.71 -12.27
N GLY A 43 23.70 -21.96 -11.62
CA GLY A 43 25.02 -21.70 -12.19
C GLY A 43 25.41 -20.22 -12.23
N LEU A 44 24.52 -19.32 -11.78
CA LEU A 44 24.85 -17.92 -11.60
C LEU A 44 25.63 -17.74 -10.30
N ARG A 45 26.70 -16.95 -10.36
CA ARG A 45 27.40 -16.52 -9.16
C ARG A 45 26.55 -15.47 -8.43
N PRO A 46 26.59 -15.39 -7.09
CA PRO A 46 25.82 -14.40 -6.32
C PRO A 46 25.99 -12.95 -6.78
N GLU A 47 27.16 -12.57 -7.29
CA GLU A 47 27.43 -11.21 -7.80
C GLU A 47 26.70 -10.90 -9.11
N LYS A 48 26.28 -11.92 -9.86
CA LYS A 48 25.51 -11.79 -11.11
C LYS A 48 24.00 -11.74 -10.85
N ILE A 49 23.55 -12.05 -9.64
CA ILE A 49 22.15 -11.96 -9.23
C ILE A 49 21.87 -10.53 -8.77
N GLY A 50 21.56 -9.67 -9.75
CA GLY A 50 21.25 -8.26 -9.55
C GLY A 50 19.82 -7.88 -9.95
N ARG A 51 19.47 -6.62 -9.72
CA ARG A 51 18.16 -6.03 -10.04
C ARG A 51 17.74 -6.24 -11.50
N ALA A 52 18.67 -6.07 -12.43
CA ALA A 52 18.41 -6.26 -13.86
C ALA A 52 17.98 -7.70 -14.21
N LEU A 53 18.51 -8.71 -13.50
CA LEU A 53 18.07 -10.08 -13.67
C LEU A 53 16.65 -10.26 -13.10
N VAL A 54 16.40 -9.75 -11.90
CA VAL A 54 15.07 -9.81 -11.26
C VAL A 54 14.01 -9.17 -12.15
N ARG A 55 14.27 -7.98 -12.73
CA ARG A 55 13.36 -7.31 -13.66
C ARG A 55 13.03 -8.19 -14.87
N LYS A 56 14.04 -8.82 -15.50
CA LYS A 56 13.83 -9.75 -16.61
C LYS A 56 12.97 -10.96 -16.24
N ILE A 57 13.09 -11.45 -15.00
CA ILE A 57 12.26 -12.56 -14.51
C ILE A 57 10.84 -12.06 -14.29
N ILE A 58 10.65 -10.86 -13.72
CA ILE A 58 9.32 -10.26 -13.54
C ILE A 58 8.59 -10.10 -14.88
N ASP A 59 9.25 -9.55 -15.89
CA ASP A 59 8.63 -9.35 -17.20
C ASP A 59 8.16 -10.70 -17.81
N LYS A 60 8.91 -11.78 -17.58
CA LYS A 60 8.60 -13.12 -18.11
C LYS A 60 7.62 -13.94 -17.28
N GLU A 61 7.66 -13.80 -15.96
CA GLU A 61 6.98 -14.70 -15.03
C GLU A 61 5.89 -14.00 -14.22
N ILE A 62 5.74 -12.68 -14.33
CA ILE A 62 4.63 -11.95 -13.69
C ILE A 62 3.80 -11.26 -14.76
N ILE A 63 4.45 -10.47 -15.63
CA ILE A 63 3.74 -9.68 -16.64
C ILE A 63 3.20 -10.60 -17.74
N ALA A 64 4.03 -11.51 -18.27
CA ALA A 64 3.55 -12.53 -19.18
C ALA A 64 2.71 -13.60 -18.47
N GLU A 65 1.74 -14.17 -19.18
CA GLU A 65 0.90 -15.28 -18.69
C GLU A 65 1.63 -16.62 -18.76
N PRO A 66 1.32 -17.58 -17.86
CA PRO A 66 0.27 -17.57 -16.82
C PRO A 66 0.63 -16.79 -15.54
N GLY A 67 1.92 -16.64 -15.26
CA GLY A 67 2.46 -15.95 -14.09
C GLY A 67 2.83 -16.89 -12.92
N HIS A 68 3.74 -16.46 -12.05
CA HIS A 68 4.36 -17.28 -11.00
C HIS A 68 4.04 -16.76 -9.58
N GLU A 69 3.01 -17.33 -8.95
CA GLU A 69 2.42 -16.86 -7.68
C GLU A 69 3.43 -16.75 -6.53
N LEU A 70 4.26 -17.78 -6.32
CA LEU A 70 5.27 -17.76 -5.25
C LEU A 70 6.27 -16.62 -5.45
N PHE A 71 6.66 -16.36 -6.70
CA PHE A 71 7.64 -15.33 -7.00
C PHE A 71 7.02 -13.95 -6.81
N ALA A 72 5.76 -13.78 -7.25
CA ALA A 72 4.96 -12.58 -6.99
C ALA A 72 4.89 -12.27 -5.49
N ASN A 73 4.55 -13.27 -4.68
CA ASN A 73 4.43 -13.12 -3.24
C ASN A 73 5.75 -12.72 -2.57
N LEU A 74 6.87 -13.34 -2.98
CA LEU A 74 8.19 -12.98 -2.46
C LEU A 74 8.57 -11.53 -2.81
N LEU A 75 8.23 -11.03 -4.00
CA LEU A 75 8.46 -9.64 -4.37
C LEU A 75 7.70 -8.67 -3.46
N ILE A 76 6.43 -8.98 -3.16
CA ILE A 76 5.59 -8.19 -2.25
C ILE A 76 6.19 -8.19 -0.84
N ILE A 77 6.59 -9.34 -0.32
CA ILE A 77 7.25 -9.45 0.99
C ILE A 77 8.51 -8.59 1.04
N HIS A 78 9.37 -8.68 0.02
CA HIS A 78 10.59 -7.87 -0.05
C HIS A 78 10.30 -6.36 -0.09
N TRP A 79 9.26 -5.96 -0.82
CA TRP A 79 8.87 -4.55 -0.88
C TRP A 79 8.33 -4.06 0.46
N ASN A 80 7.44 -4.83 1.10
CA ASN A 80 6.89 -4.53 2.43
C ASN A 80 8.00 -4.44 3.49
N GLU A 81 8.99 -5.35 3.48
CA GLU A 81 10.14 -5.26 4.38
C GLU A 81 10.97 -3.98 4.16
N GLY A 82 11.09 -3.53 2.90
CA GLY A 82 11.77 -2.28 2.56
C GLY A 82 11.00 -1.03 3.00
N HIS A 83 9.68 -1.15 3.15
CA HIS A 83 8.75 -0.08 3.52
C HIS A 83 7.99 -0.40 4.81
N ALA A 84 8.65 -1.10 5.74
CA ALA A 84 8.01 -1.63 6.95
C ALA A 84 7.23 -0.55 7.72
N LYS A 85 7.79 0.66 7.82
CA LYS A 85 7.14 1.80 8.48
C LYS A 85 5.82 2.21 7.81
N LEU A 86 5.80 2.36 6.47
CA LEU A 86 4.58 2.69 5.73
C LEU A 86 3.54 1.58 5.87
N TYR A 87 3.99 0.32 5.75
CA TYR A 87 3.11 -0.83 5.91
C TYR A 87 2.49 -0.89 7.31
N GLU A 88 3.28 -0.68 8.36
CA GLU A 88 2.80 -0.63 9.75
C GLU A 88 1.81 0.52 9.96
N GLU A 89 2.10 1.72 9.48
CA GLU A 89 1.20 2.87 9.58
C GLU A 89 -0.13 2.63 8.83
N MET A 90 -0.08 2.03 7.63
CA MET A 90 -1.27 1.63 6.89
C MET A 90 -2.09 0.60 7.67
N VAL A 91 -1.46 -0.43 8.23
CA VAL A 91 -2.14 -1.45 9.04
C VAL A 91 -2.76 -0.82 10.29
N THR A 92 -2.08 0.11 10.95
CA THR A 92 -2.63 0.85 12.09
C THR A 92 -3.89 1.59 11.70
N HIS A 93 -3.88 2.32 10.58
CA HIS A 93 -5.06 3.02 10.06
C HIS A 93 -6.21 2.08 9.69
N VAL A 94 -5.92 0.94 9.08
CA VAL A 94 -6.98 -0.01 8.69
C VAL A 94 -7.57 -0.70 9.94
N ARG A 95 -6.74 -0.97 10.96
CA ARG A 95 -7.18 -1.58 12.23
C ARG A 95 -8.06 -0.67 13.08
N THR A 96 -7.97 0.65 12.94
CA THR A 96 -8.89 1.56 13.64
C THR A 96 -10.31 1.49 13.05
N ILE A 97 -10.45 1.02 11.80
CA ILE A 97 -11.75 0.78 11.16
C ILE A 97 -12.35 -0.54 11.63
N ASN A 98 -11.55 -1.62 11.55
CA ASN A 98 -11.92 -2.94 12.04
C ASN A 98 -10.65 -3.69 12.47
N GLU A 99 -10.67 -4.25 13.69
CA GLU A 99 -9.56 -5.06 14.20
C GLU A 99 -9.31 -6.30 13.32
N ASP A 100 -10.38 -6.89 12.79
CA ASP A 100 -10.31 -7.93 11.77
C ASP A 100 -10.21 -7.30 10.37
N VAL A 101 -8.96 -7.02 9.98
CA VAL A 101 -8.62 -6.42 8.68
C VAL A 101 -9.08 -7.27 7.50
N GLU A 102 -9.14 -8.61 7.66
CA GLU A 102 -9.55 -9.51 6.59
C GLU A 102 -11.07 -9.47 6.35
N ALA A 103 -11.85 -9.07 7.35
CA ALA A 103 -13.30 -8.90 7.26
C ALA A 103 -13.73 -7.59 6.58
N ILE A 104 -12.80 -6.67 6.31
CA ILE A 104 -13.12 -5.40 5.65
C ILE A 104 -13.39 -5.66 4.16
N GLU A 105 -14.64 -5.51 3.75
CA GLU A 105 -15.02 -5.60 2.34
C GLU A 105 -14.71 -4.30 1.58
N ARG A 106 -14.92 -3.15 2.23
CA ARG A 106 -14.70 -1.81 1.70
C ARG A 106 -14.39 -0.83 2.82
N ILE A 107 -13.50 0.12 2.55
CA ILE A 107 -13.27 1.29 3.39
C ILE A 107 -14.01 2.48 2.76
N GLU A 108 -14.77 3.21 3.55
CA GLU A 108 -15.50 4.39 3.09
C GLU A 108 -14.55 5.49 2.60
N ASP A 109 -14.94 6.18 1.55
CA ASP A 109 -14.09 7.13 0.83
C ASP A 109 -13.63 8.29 1.74
N GLU A 110 -14.47 8.74 2.68
CA GLU A 110 -14.12 9.76 3.68
C GLU A 110 -12.94 9.31 4.58
N MET A 111 -12.98 8.06 5.04
CA MET A 111 -11.90 7.46 5.83
C MET A 111 -10.66 7.23 4.98
N ALA A 112 -10.82 6.70 3.78
CA ALA A 112 -9.71 6.48 2.84
C ALA A 112 -8.99 7.80 2.51
N HIS A 113 -9.73 8.89 2.31
CA HIS A 113 -9.15 10.22 2.13
C HIS A 113 -8.35 10.67 3.35
N ALA A 114 -8.88 10.51 4.56
CA ALA A 114 -8.16 10.86 5.79
C ALA A 114 -6.85 10.06 5.95
N ILE A 115 -6.88 8.75 5.65
CA ILE A 115 -5.70 7.89 5.69
C ILE A 115 -4.66 8.36 4.65
N ILE A 116 -5.07 8.61 3.41
CA ILE A 116 -4.18 9.06 2.35
C ILE A 116 -3.57 10.43 2.71
N ASP A 117 -4.38 11.37 3.20
CA ASP A 117 -3.92 12.70 3.60
C ASP A 117 -2.83 12.60 4.69
N ASP A 118 -3.04 11.78 5.72
CA ASP A 118 -2.08 11.57 6.80
C ASP A 118 -0.78 10.88 6.32
N LEU A 119 -0.89 9.87 5.45
CA LEU A 119 0.27 9.18 4.90
C LEU A 119 1.08 10.06 3.96
N LEU A 120 0.44 10.93 3.16
CA LEU A 120 1.09 11.86 2.24
C LEU A 120 1.97 12.91 2.96
N LEU A 121 1.76 13.13 4.26
CA LEU A 121 2.63 14.00 5.07
C LEU A 121 4.04 13.42 5.25
N ARG A 122 4.19 12.10 5.10
CA ARG A 122 5.41 11.36 5.49
C ARG A 122 5.98 10.47 4.40
N HIS A 123 5.16 10.05 3.44
CA HIS A 123 5.54 9.08 2.41
C HIS A 123 5.26 9.63 1.01
N ALA A 124 6.02 9.14 0.04
CA ALA A 124 5.76 9.49 -1.35
C ALA A 124 4.42 8.88 -1.80
N GLN A 125 3.70 9.62 -2.62
CA GLN A 125 2.42 9.18 -3.20
C GLN A 125 2.54 7.81 -3.88
N VAL A 126 3.62 7.58 -4.63
CA VAL A 126 3.88 6.29 -5.30
C VAL A 126 4.04 5.15 -4.31
N ASP A 127 4.67 5.37 -3.16
CA ASP A 127 4.85 4.32 -2.15
C ASP A 127 3.50 3.94 -1.53
N ILE A 128 2.62 4.92 -1.33
CA ILE A 128 1.25 4.69 -0.86
C ILE A 128 0.45 3.90 -1.89
N LEU A 129 0.54 4.27 -3.19
CA LEU A 129 -0.07 3.52 -4.28
C LEU A 129 0.37 2.05 -4.28
N LEU A 130 1.69 1.82 -4.20
CA LEU A 130 2.26 0.48 -4.14
C LEU A 130 1.76 -0.27 -2.90
N CYS A 131 1.74 0.36 -1.73
CA CYS A 131 1.24 -0.24 -0.50
C CYS A 131 -0.22 -0.70 -0.64
N VAL A 132 -1.09 0.16 -1.17
CA VAL A 132 -2.52 -0.11 -1.38
C VAL A 132 -2.70 -1.30 -2.34
N ARG A 133 -2.02 -1.27 -3.49
CA ARG A 133 -2.17 -2.29 -4.54
C ARG A 133 -1.60 -3.64 -4.15
N LEU A 134 -0.38 -3.65 -3.60
CA LEU A 134 0.32 -4.90 -3.25
C LEU A 134 -0.35 -5.65 -2.11
N ASN A 135 -0.90 -4.91 -1.12
CA ASN A 135 -1.54 -5.50 0.05
C ASN A 135 -3.06 -5.62 -0.10
N GLY A 136 -3.62 -5.13 -1.21
CA GLY A 136 -5.05 -5.24 -1.51
C GLY A 136 -5.92 -4.43 -0.55
N VAL A 137 -5.49 -3.24 -0.15
CA VAL A 137 -6.30 -2.35 0.70
C VAL A 137 -7.59 -1.98 -0.06
N ARG A 138 -8.74 -2.13 0.61
CA ARG A 138 -10.08 -2.06 0.00
C ARG A 138 -10.59 -0.62 -0.15
N PHE A 139 -9.78 0.22 -0.76
CA PHE A 139 -10.20 1.57 -1.19
C PHE A 139 -10.99 1.49 -2.50
N ASP A 140 -11.86 2.47 -2.70
CA ASP A 140 -12.54 2.65 -3.98
C ASP A 140 -11.53 2.90 -5.11
N GLU A 141 -11.76 2.29 -6.28
CA GLU A 141 -10.86 2.38 -7.42
C GLU A 141 -10.76 3.81 -7.97
N GLU A 142 -11.86 4.56 -8.00
CA GLU A 142 -11.88 5.94 -8.47
C GLU A 142 -11.07 6.85 -7.54
N LEU A 143 -11.15 6.61 -6.24
CA LEU A 143 -10.34 7.28 -5.23
C LEU A 143 -8.84 6.98 -5.41
N VAL A 144 -8.46 5.72 -5.64
CA VAL A 144 -7.06 5.36 -5.92
C VAL A 144 -6.56 6.03 -7.19
N GLN A 145 -7.36 6.03 -8.26
CA GLN A 145 -6.98 6.65 -9.53
C GLN A 145 -6.81 8.18 -9.40
N SER A 146 -7.76 8.87 -8.79
CA SER A 146 -7.70 10.33 -8.59
C SER A 146 -6.55 10.71 -7.66
N ARG A 147 -6.51 10.16 -6.44
CA ARG A 147 -5.58 10.59 -5.38
C ARG A 147 -4.17 10.04 -5.55
N LEU A 148 -4.01 8.78 -5.95
CA LEU A 148 -2.71 8.08 -5.90
C LEU A 148 -2.05 7.89 -7.27
N VAL A 149 -2.82 7.86 -8.36
CA VAL A 149 -2.27 7.81 -9.72
C VAL A 149 -2.11 9.21 -10.31
N ARG A 150 -3.16 10.05 -10.25
CA ARG A 150 -3.13 11.40 -10.83
C ARG A 150 -2.63 12.49 -9.89
N GLY A 151 -2.72 12.27 -8.57
CA GLY A 151 -2.31 13.26 -7.57
C GLY A 151 -3.29 14.41 -7.42
N GLU A 152 -4.55 14.16 -7.69
CA GLU A 152 -5.61 15.14 -7.48
C GLU A 152 -5.81 15.39 -5.97
N PRO A 153 -6.09 16.64 -5.56
CA PRO A 153 -6.40 16.96 -4.17
C PRO A 153 -7.73 16.33 -3.75
N ARG A 154 -7.97 16.24 -2.44
CA ARG A 154 -9.26 15.79 -1.90
C ARG A 154 -10.42 16.60 -2.51
N PRO A 155 -11.51 15.97 -2.95
CA PRO A 155 -12.72 16.69 -3.36
C PRO A 155 -13.20 17.60 -2.23
N ALA A 156 -13.55 18.85 -2.54
CA ALA A 156 -13.93 19.86 -1.55
C ALA A 156 -15.27 19.59 -0.83
N GLY A 157 -15.92 18.45 -1.09
CA GLY A 157 -17.19 18.04 -0.49
C GLY A 157 -17.07 17.05 0.67
N ASP A 158 -15.93 16.36 0.81
CA ASP A 158 -15.76 15.29 1.80
C ASP A 158 -14.98 15.74 3.03
N ALA A 159 -14.99 17.03 3.38
CA ALA A 159 -14.37 17.46 4.63
C ALA A 159 -15.05 16.72 5.79
N PRO A 160 -14.29 16.09 6.72
CA PRO A 160 -14.91 15.52 7.90
C PRO A 160 -15.70 16.63 8.57
N ALA A 161 -16.97 16.34 8.88
CA ALA A 161 -17.79 17.20 9.71
C ALA A 161 -17.10 17.30 11.07
N GLY A 162 -16.14 18.20 11.18
CA GLY A 162 -15.45 18.50 12.42
C GLY A 162 -16.50 18.92 13.41
N ASP A 163 -16.48 18.30 14.58
CA ASP A 163 -17.22 18.71 15.76
C ASP A 163 -17.17 20.24 15.89
N ALA A 164 -18.26 20.88 15.47
CA ALA A 164 -18.51 22.25 15.81
C ALA A 164 -18.74 22.25 17.32
N PRO A 165 -17.93 22.98 18.13
CA PRO A 165 -18.29 23.15 19.52
C PRO A 165 -19.64 23.85 19.55
N ALA A 166 -20.64 23.19 20.15
CA ALA A 166 -21.95 23.75 20.40
C ALA A 166 -21.79 25.00 21.27
N GLY A 167 -21.65 26.15 20.61
CA GLY A 167 -21.70 27.47 21.19
C GLY A 167 -23.10 28.02 21.06
N GLU A 168 -23.96 27.69 22.01
CA GLU A 168 -25.27 28.34 22.26
C GLU A 168 -25.57 28.14 23.76
N GLY A 169 -25.71 29.15 24.62
CA GLY A 169 -25.75 30.58 24.40
C GLY A 169 -25.58 31.37 25.70
N ALA A 170 -25.30 32.66 25.54
CA ALA A 170 -25.55 33.70 26.54
C ALA A 170 -27.01 34.22 26.38
N PRO A 171 -27.54 35.15 27.20
CA PRO A 171 -27.18 35.63 28.54
C PRO A 171 -28.38 35.58 29.53
N ALA A 172 -28.15 35.82 30.83
CA ALA A 172 -29.23 36.24 31.73
C ALA A 172 -28.70 37.23 32.77
N ASP A 173 -28.88 38.50 32.45
CA ASP A 173 -28.77 39.64 33.36
C ASP A 173 -30.20 40.04 33.77
N ALA A 174 -30.50 40.05 35.08
CA ALA A 174 -31.53 40.87 35.74
C ALA A 174 -31.75 40.52 37.23
N ALA A 175 -31.07 41.28 38.10
CA ALA A 175 -31.58 42.01 39.29
C ALA A 175 -32.53 41.36 40.33
N ALA A 176 -31.99 41.20 41.57
CA ALA A 176 -32.40 41.74 42.90
C ALA A 176 -33.82 41.51 43.49
N PRO A 177 -34.13 41.82 44.79
CA PRO A 177 -33.36 41.88 46.06
C PRO A 177 -34.04 41.10 47.24
N ALA A 178 -33.43 41.06 48.44
CA ALA A 178 -34.09 41.09 49.78
C ALA A 178 -33.03 40.97 50.91
N GLU A 179 -32.81 42.04 51.67
CA GLU A 179 -33.05 42.18 53.14
C GLU A 179 -32.01 41.53 54.07
#